data_AF-A0A6H1X275-F1
#
_entry.id   AF-A0A6H1X275-F1
#
_cell.length_a   1.000
_cell.length_b   1.000
_cell.length_c   1.000
_cell.angle_alpha   90.00
_cell.angle_beta   90.00
_cell.angle_gamma   90.00
#
_symmetry.space_group_name_H-M   'P 1'
#
loop_
_entity.id
_entity.type
_entity.pdbx_description
1 polymer ?
#
loop_
_entity_poly.entity_id
_entity_poly.type
_entity_poly.pdbx_seq_one_letter_code
_entity_poly.pdbx_strand_id
1 'polypeptide(L)' 'MELIDQVSINSLSKRDLLLIIKALEFTNENTNLNDFIELRNSIVKELCFLTNTTEESFINYLETNN' A
#
# COMPACT_ATOMS: atom_id res chain seq x y z
N MET A 1 -10.73 18.48 12.20
CA MET A 1 -9.71 17.41 12.15
C MET A 1 -10.43 16.15 11.72
N GLU A 2 -10.90 16.10 10.47
CA GLU A 2 -11.86 15.06 10.06
C GLU A 2 -11.99 14.93 8.53
N LEU A 3 -11.01 15.47 7.81
CA LEU A 3 -10.91 15.38 6.36
C LEU A 3 -9.50 14.91 6.01
N ILE A 4 -9.08 13.79 6.61
CA ILE A 4 -8.50 12.75 5.73
C ILE A 4 -9.72 12.24 4.96
N ASP A 5 -10.22 13.12 4.09
CA ASP A 5 -11.35 12.89 3.22
C ASP A 5 -10.92 11.70 2.43
N GLN A 6 -11.60 10.59 2.74
CA GLN A 6 -11.61 9.34 2.02
C GLN A 6 -10.72 9.44 0.79
N VAL A 7 -9.44 9.09 0.95
CA VAL A 7 -8.62 8.76 -0.22
C VAL A 7 -9.35 7.57 -0.78
N SER A 8 -10.32 7.85 -1.63
CA SER A 8 -11.15 6.83 -2.24
C SER A 8 -10.10 5.96 -2.90
N ILE A 9 -9.91 4.75 -2.43
CA ILE A 9 -8.90 3.86 -3.02
C ILE A 9 -9.15 3.73 -4.54
N ASN A 10 -10.38 4.01 -4.98
CA ASN A 10 -10.82 4.23 -6.37
C ASN A 10 -10.16 5.41 -7.13
N SER A 11 -9.52 6.37 -6.46
CA SER A 11 -8.83 7.52 -7.05
C SER A 11 -7.32 7.32 -7.15
N LEU A 12 -6.75 6.35 -6.45
CA LEU A 12 -5.33 6.01 -6.56
C LEU A 12 -5.16 5.04 -7.73
N SER A 13 -4.31 5.40 -8.68
CA SER A 13 -3.96 4.45 -9.73
C SER A 13 -3.16 3.30 -9.15
N LYS A 14 -3.17 2.15 -9.84
CA LYS A 14 -2.29 1.01 -9.56
C LYS A 14 -0.83 1.44 -9.33
N ARG A 15 -0.36 2.41 -10.12
CA ARG A 15 1.00 2.95 -10.04
C ARG A 15 1.22 3.75 -8.76
N ASP A 16 0.25 4.57 -8.35
CA ASP A 16 0.34 5.36 -7.13
C ASP A 16 0.32 4.47 -5.88
N LEU A 17 -0.52 3.43 -5.88
CA LEU A 17 -0.54 2.42 -4.83
C LEU A 17 0.81 1.70 -4.70
N LEU A 18 1.38 1.27 -5.83
CA LEU A 18 2.70 0.65 -5.84
C LEU A 18 3.77 1.62 -5.33
N LEU A 19 3.71 2.89 -5.74
CA LEU A 19 4.65 3.92 -5.30
C LEU A 19 4.59 4.12 -3.78
N ILE A 20 3.39 4.20 -3.19
CA ILE A 20 3.20 4.34 -1.75
C ILE A 20 3.81 3.15 -1.01
N ILE A 21 3.51 1.91 -1.44
CA ILE A 21 4.02 0.69 -0.80
C ILE A 21 5.56 0.67 -0.86
N LYS A 22 6.15 0.96 -2.02
CA LYS A 22 7.61 1.00 -2.20
C LYS A 22 8.26 2.14 -1.41
N ALA A 23 7.61 3.30 -1.28
CA ALA A 23 8.11 4.41 -0.48
C ALA A 23 8.17 4.07 1.02
N LEU A 24 7.17 3.34 1.53
CA LEU A 24 7.16 2.86 2.92
C LEU A 24 8.26 1.82 3.16
N GLU A 25 8.45 0.86 2.25
CA GLU A 25 9.56 -0.11 2.29
C GLU A 25 10.91 0.62 2.30
N PHE A 26 11.14 1.48 1.32
CA PHE A 26 12.37 2.27 1.20
C PHE A 26 12.64 3.11 2.45
N THR A 27 11.61 3.76 3.00
CA THR A 27 11.79 4.61 4.18
C THR A 27 12.15 3.78 5.41
N ASN A 28 11.51 2.62 5.61
CA ASN A 28 11.90 1.71 6.67
C ASN A 28 13.37 1.27 6.53
N GLU A 29 13.79 0.83 5.34
CA GLU A 29 15.16 0.37 5.06
C GLU A 29 16.22 1.44 5.34
N ASN A 30 15.89 2.72 5.10
CA ASN A 30 16.83 3.83 5.27
C ASN A 30 16.80 4.48 6.66
N THR A 31 15.72 4.30 7.42
CA THR A 31 15.54 4.94 8.75
C THR A 31 15.55 3.94 9.91
N ASN A 32 15.35 2.64 9.63
CA ASN A 32 15.08 1.58 10.61
C ASN A 32 13.87 1.86 11.54
N LEU A 33 12.94 2.72 11.11
CA LEU A 33 11.71 3.01 11.84
C LEU A 33 10.63 1.98 11.45
N ASN A 34 10.28 1.11 12.39
CA ASN A 34 9.32 0.03 12.18
C ASN A 34 7.91 0.52 11.86
N ASP A 35 7.54 1.73 12.30
CA ASP A 35 6.24 2.34 12.02
C ASP A 35 5.91 2.35 10.51
N PHE A 36 6.91 2.49 9.63
CA PHE A 36 6.70 2.47 8.18
C PHE A 36 6.36 1.08 7.63
N ILE A 37 7.03 0.02 8.13
CA ILE A 37 6.72 -1.34 7.67
C ILE A 37 5.38 -1.81 8.25
N GLU A 38 5.05 -1.40 9.47
CA GLU A 38 3.74 -1.66 10.08
C GLU A 38 2.63 -1.00 9.27
N LEU A 39 2.78 0.28 8.91
CA LEU A 39 1.82 1.00 8.09
C LEU A 39 1.65 0.35 6.71
N ARG A 40 2.74 -0.02 6.04
CA ARG A 40 2.70 -0.76 4.76
C ARG A 40 1.88 -2.04 4.90
N ASN A 41 2.14 -2.83 5.93
CA ASN A 41 1.46 -4.11 6.14
C ASN A 41 -0.03 -3.90 6.44
N SER A 42 -0.39 -2.88 7.22
CA SER A 42 -1.79 -2.51 7.47
C SER A 42 -2.52 -2.15 6.18
N ILE A 43 -1.91 -1.31 5.33
CA ILE A 43 -2.50 -0.90 4.03
C ILE A 43 -2.70 -2.12 3.12
N VAL A 44 -1.67 -2.95 2.94
CA VAL A 44 -1.74 -4.14 2.08
C VAL A 44 -2.84 -5.09 2.56
N LYS A 45 -2.93 -5.33 3.87
CA LYS A 45 -3.93 -6.22 4.46
C LYS A 45 -5.35 -5.70 4.28
N GLU A 46 -5.58 -4.42 4.48
CA GLU A 46 -6.89 -3.79 4.29
C GLU A 46 -7.31 -3.85 2.82
N LEU A 47 -6.39 -3.58 1.89
CA LEU A 47 -6.66 -3.68 0.46
C LEU A 47 -6.97 -5.11 0.03
N CYS A 48 -6.20 -6.09 0.49
CA CYS A 48 -6.45 -7.51 0.24
C CYS A 48 -7.83 -7.95 0.75
N PHE A 49 -8.25 -7.42 1.90
CA PHE A 49 -9.59 -7.66 2.45
C PHE A 49 -10.68 -7.05 1.55
N LEU A 50 -10.50 -5.83 1.07
CA LEU A 50 -11.45 -5.15 0.17
C LEU A 50 -11.56 -5.83 -1.20
N THR A 51 -10.46 -6.37 -1.73
CA THR A 51 -10.41 -7.03 -3.04
C THR A 51 -10.64 -8.54 -2.98
N ASN A 52 -10.75 -9.12 -1.78
CA ASN A 52 -10.82 -10.56 -1.54
C ASN A 52 -9.67 -11.33 -2.25
N THR A 53 -8.45 -10.78 -2.17
CA THR A 53 -7.23 -11.37 -2.74
C THR A 53 -6.22 -11.70 -1.66
N THR A 54 -5.22 -12.53 -1.98
CA THR A 54 -4.07 -12.76 -1.10
C THR A 54 -3.04 -11.63 -1.26
N GLU A 55 -2.18 -11.44 -0.26
CA GLU A 55 -1.09 -10.46 -0.32
C GLU A 55 -0.17 -10.72 -1.51
N GLU A 56 0.23 -11.98 -1.72
CA GLU A 56 1.07 -12.37 -2.86
C GLU A 56 0.41 -12.01 -4.19
N SER A 57 -0.87 -12.36 -4.37
CA SER A 57 -1.59 -12.04 -5.61
C SER A 57 -1.77 -10.54 -5.80
N PHE A 58 -1.95 -9.79 -4.71
CA PHE A 58 -2.11 -8.33 -4.74
C PHE A 58 -0.81 -7.61 -5.09
N ILE A 59 0.30 -8.00 -4.47
CA ILE A 59 1.63 -7.44 -4.78
C ILE A 59 2.02 -7.79 -6.22
N ASN A 60 1.82 -9.03 -6.65
CA ASN A 60 2.05 -9.43 -8.04
C ASN A 60 1.20 -8.62 -9.01
N TYR A 61 -0.08 -8.38 -8.67
CA TYR A 61 -0.94 -7.50 -9.45
C TYR A 61 -0.32 -6.12 -9.57
N LEU A 62 0.08 -5.48 -8.47
CA LEU A 62 0.67 -4.13 -8.47
C LEU A 62 1.97 -4.05 -9.28
N GLU A 63 2.85 -5.03 -9.19
CA GLU A 63 4.17 -5.04 -9.86
C GLU A 63 4.11 -5.41 -11.35
N THR A 64 3.04 -6.07 -11.81
CA THR A 64 2.88 -6.43 -13.22
C THR A 64 2.64 -5.18 -14.08
N ASN A 65 3.57 -4.83 -14.97
CA ASN A 65 3.38 -3.75 -15.94
C ASN A 65 2.55 -4.24 -17.14
N ASN A 66 1.23 -4.06 -17.09
CA ASN A 66 0.34 -4.11 -18.26
C ASN A 66 -0.21 -2.72 -18.53
#